data_AF-A0A0P8W556-F1
#
_entry.id   AF-A0A0P8W556-F1
#
_cell.length_a   1.000
_cell.length_b   1.000
_cell.length_c   1.000
_cell.angle_alpha   90.00
_cell.angle_beta   90.00
_cell.angle_gamma   90.00
#
_symmetry.space_group_name_H-M   'P 1'
#
loop_
_entity.id
_entity.type
_entity.pdbx_description
1 polymer ?
#
loop_
_entity_poly.entity_id
_entity_poly.type
_entity_poly.pdbx_seq_one_letter_code
_entity_poly.pdbx_strand_id
1 'polypeptide(L)'
;MKDKILKTVDRHDLYINAFFNTLEAYGREPDQNIKPLIKKLIVYGVKAINTKKKPEYITEEGETADFQFAEIIKDCIGALTPREFMNLFPIDKDYDGHKYGAKDYFYTMDYIRGLGIDKPIGEEVTDFLWDYMNAEIHEFLAISFSFVSNLRHLTGQKGIAEEWLEMNGITTYTMHKDSQGKEYMIDNQTGKTIRIKKPRPRYLKAKK
;
A
#
# COMPACT_ATOMS: atom_id res chain seq x y z
N MET A 1 15.25 0.34 -43.24
CA MET A 1 15.24 -0.35 -41.94
C MET A 1 14.10 0.23 -41.13
N LYS A 2 13.11 -0.59 -40.76
CA LYS A 2 11.98 -0.15 -39.94
C LYS A 2 12.41 -0.26 -38.49
N ASP A 3 12.64 0.87 -37.83
CA ASP A 3 12.77 0.91 -36.38
C ASP A 3 11.44 0.48 -35.75
N LYS A 4 11.39 -0.77 -35.29
CA LYS A 4 10.38 -1.21 -34.33
C LYS A 4 10.71 -0.52 -33.01
N ILE A 5 10.05 0.60 -32.74
CA ILE A 5 9.91 1.12 -31.38
C ILE A 5 9.18 0.04 -30.58
N LEU A 6 9.93 -0.76 -29.81
CA LEU A 6 9.36 -1.63 -28.78
C LEU A 6 8.69 -0.70 -27.75
N LYS A 7 7.37 -0.55 -27.83
CA LYS A 7 6.59 0.02 -26.72
C LYS A 7 6.84 -0.88 -25.51
N THR A 8 7.59 -0.38 -24.53
CA THR A 8 7.67 -1.00 -23.22
C THR A 8 6.27 -0.99 -22.63
N VAL A 9 5.64 -2.16 -22.52
CA VAL A 9 4.32 -2.30 -21.90
C VAL A 9 4.47 -1.92 -20.43
N ASP A 10 3.60 -1.02 -19.95
CA ASP A 10 3.58 -0.63 -18.55
C ASP A 10 3.17 -1.85 -17.70
N ARG A 11 3.88 -2.09 -16.59
CA ARG A 11 3.62 -3.26 -15.75
C ARG A 11 2.22 -3.22 -15.14
N HIS A 12 1.74 -2.03 -14.78
CA HIS A 12 0.39 -1.84 -14.26
C HIS A 12 -0.64 -2.31 -15.27
N ASP A 13 -0.53 -1.86 -16.53
CA ASP A 13 -1.44 -2.26 -17.60
C ASP A 13 -1.42 -3.77 -17.82
N LEU A 14 -0.25 -4.41 -17.74
CA LEU A 14 -0.14 -5.86 -17.88
C LEU A 14 -0.91 -6.60 -16.78
N TYR A 15 -0.79 -6.17 -15.52
CA TYR A 15 -1.47 -6.81 -14.39
C TYR A 15 -2.97 -6.53 -14.39
N ILE A 16 -3.39 -5.30 -14.69
CA ILE A 16 -4.81 -4.95 -14.82
C ILE A 16 -5.47 -5.73 -15.96
N ASN A 17 -4.83 -5.83 -17.12
CA ASN A 17 -5.37 -6.63 -18.22
C ASN A 17 -5.45 -8.12 -17.86
N ALA A 18 -4.44 -8.67 -17.18
CA ALA A 18 -4.47 -10.05 -16.70
C ALA A 18 -5.60 -10.30 -15.69
N PHE A 19 -5.87 -9.33 -14.81
CA PHE A 19 -6.97 -9.35 -13.85
C PHE A 19 -8.33 -9.41 -14.57
N PHE A 20 -8.60 -8.47 -15.48
CA PHE A 20 -9.88 -8.43 -16.22
C PHE A 20 -10.06 -9.65 -17.13
N ASN A 21 -9.02 -10.09 -17.83
CA ASN A 21 -9.09 -11.30 -18.65
C ASN A 21 -9.42 -12.54 -17.81
N THR A 22 -8.91 -12.60 -16.57
CA THR A 22 -9.23 -13.69 -15.63
C THR A 22 -10.71 -13.64 -15.22
N LEU A 23 -11.24 -12.45 -14.90
CA LEU A 23 -12.67 -12.27 -14.60
C LEU A 23 -13.57 -12.62 -15.79
N GLU A 24 -13.24 -12.17 -17.00
CA GLU A 24 -14.02 -12.49 -18.20
C GLU A 24 -14.07 -13.99 -18.49
N ALA A 25 -12.96 -14.70 -18.28
CA ALA A 25 -12.91 -16.14 -18.47
C ALA A 25 -13.88 -16.87 -17.54
N TYR A 26 -14.04 -16.42 -16.30
CA TYR A 26 -15.03 -16.96 -15.36
C TYR A 26 -16.47 -16.78 -15.84
N GLY A 27 -16.81 -15.57 -16.32
CA GLY A 27 -18.16 -15.26 -16.79
C GLY A 27 -18.63 -16.14 -17.96
N ARG A 28 -17.70 -16.77 -18.68
CA ARG A 28 -17.99 -17.68 -19.80
C ARG A 28 -18.20 -19.14 -19.36
N GLU A 29 -17.65 -19.56 -18.22
CA GLU A 29 -17.69 -20.93 -17.71
C GLU A 29 -17.90 -20.97 -16.18
N PRO A 30 -19.12 -20.68 -15.67
CA PRO A 30 -19.38 -20.49 -14.25
C PRO A 30 -19.33 -21.76 -13.39
N ASP A 31 -19.36 -22.95 -13.99
CA ASP A 31 -19.32 -24.24 -13.28
C ASP A 31 -17.89 -24.69 -12.87
N GLN A 32 -16.88 -23.85 -13.12
CA GLN A 32 -15.50 -24.15 -12.74
C GLN A 32 -15.26 -23.94 -11.24
N ASN A 33 -14.34 -24.74 -10.68
CA ASN A 33 -13.81 -24.49 -9.35
C ASN A 33 -13.22 -23.06 -9.28
N ILE A 34 -13.82 -22.21 -8.47
CA ILE A 34 -13.48 -20.77 -8.42
C ILE A 34 -12.18 -20.49 -7.66
N LYS A 35 -11.68 -21.43 -6.83
CA LYS A 35 -10.48 -21.17 -6.00
C LYS A 35 -9.21 -20.82 -6.81
N PRO A 36 -8.82 -21.58 -7.85
CA PRO A 36 -7.69 -21.20 -8.71
C PRO A 36 -7.84 -19.82 -9.34
N LEU A 37 -9.07 -19.42 -9.66
CA LEU A 37 -9.37 -18.12 -10.22
C LEU A 37 -9.16 -17.00 -9.19
N ILE A 38 -9.73 -17.14 -7.99
CA ILE A 38 -9.53 -16.21 -6.86
C ILE A 38 -8.04 -16.01 -6.60
N LYS A 39 -7.25 -17.10 -6.56
CA LYS A 39 -5.79 -17.02 -6.36
C LYS A 39 -5.09 -16.19 -7.45
N LYS A 40 -5.49 -16.32 -8.72
CA LYS A 40 -4.96 -15.48 -9.81
C LYS A 40 -5.38 -14.02 -9.67
N LEU A 41 -6.65 -13.76 -9.35
CA LEU A 41 -7.17 -12.41 -9.14
C LEU A 41 -6.42 -11.69 -8.02
N ILE A 42 -6.13 -12.36 -6.91
CA ILE A 42 -5.33 -11.80 -5.81
C ILE A 42 -3.94 -11.42 -6.33
N VAL A 43 -3.23 -12.34 -7.00
CA VAL A 43 -1.87 -12.08 -7.48
C VAL A 43 -1.84 -10.90 -8.47
N TYR A 44 -2.77 -10.86 -9.42
CA TYR A 44 -2.81 -9.76 -10.39
C TYR A 44 -3.27 -8.45 -9.77
N GLY A 45 -4.24 -8.48 -8.84
CA GLY A 45 -4.75 -7.30 -8.15
C GLY A 45 -3.72 -6.63 -7.25
N VAL A 46 -3.02 -7.42 -6.43
CA VAL A 46 -1.90 -6.94 -5.60
C VAL A 46 -0.84 -6.26 -6.48
N LYS A 47 -0.42 -6.94 -7.56
CA LYS A 47 0.60 -6.40 -8.47
C LYS A 47 0.12 -5.16 -9.23
N ALA A 48 -1.15 -5.12 -9.64
CA ALA A 48 -1.74 -3.96 -10.28
C ALA A 48 -1.69 -2.73 -9.36
N ILE A 49 -2.05 -2.88 -8.09
CA ILE A 49 -1.99 -1.79 -7.11
C ILE A 49 -0.55 -1.35 -6.86
N ASN A 50 0.38 -2.27 -6.60
CA ASN A 50 1.78 -1.93 -6.31
C ASN A 50 2.49 -1.24 -7.48
N THR A 51 2.10 -1.56 -8.71
CA THR A 51 2.72 -0.97 -9.91
C THR A 51 2.02 0.28 -10.41
N LYS A 52 0.89 0.68 -9.80
CA LYS A 52 0.16 1.87 -10.21
C LYS A 52 1.01 3.11 -9.95
N LYS A 53 1.21 3.92 -10.99
CA LYS A 53 1.88 5.22 -10.85
C LYS A 53 0.94 6.19 -10.15
N LYS A 54 1.49 6.95 -9.19
CA LYS A 54 0.75 8.04 -8.55
C LYS A 54 0.31 9.05 -9.61
N PRO A 55 -0.99 9.42 -9.69
CA PRO A 55 -1.44 10.42 -10.62
C PRO A 55 -0.87 11.80 -10.27
N GLU A 56 -0.82 12.70 -11.25
CA GLU A 56 -0.40 14.09 -11.03
C GLU A 56 -1.38 14.84 -10.12
N TYR A 57 -2.68 14.53 -10.28
CA TYR A 57 -3.76 15.09 -9.48
C TYR A 57 -4.61 13.97 -8.90
N ILE A 58 -4.95 14.14 -7.63
CA ILE A 58 -5.83 13.24 -6.89
C ILE A 58 -7.28 13.69 -7.14
N THR A 59 -8.16 12.75 -7.49
CA THR A 59 -9.59 13.00 -7.67
C THR A 59 -10.39 12.05 -6.77
N GLU A 60 -11.54 12.51 -6.27
CA GLU A 60 -12.41 11.70 -5.43
C GLU A 60 -12.86 10.42 -6.13
N GLU A 61 -13.27 10.53 -7.40
CA GLU A 61 -13.67 9.38 -8.22
C GLU A 61 -12.54 8.36 -8.39
N GLY A 62 -11.33 8.83 -8.70
CA GLY A 62 -10.17 7.97 -8.92
C GLY A 62 -9.76 7.23 -7.65
N GLU A 63 -9.65 7.94 -6.53
CA GLU A 63 -9.29 7.35 -5.23
C GLU A 63 -10.39 6.41 -4.71
N THR A 64 -11.66 6.73 -4.96
CA THR A 64 -12.79 5.85 -4.60
C THR A 64 -12.72 4.54 -5.38
N ALA A 65 -12.47 4.60 -6.69
CA ALA A 65 -12.32 3.41 -7.52
C ALA A 65 -11.11 2.56 -7.09
N ASP A 66 -9.98 3.19 -6.77
CA ASP A 66 -8.78 2.50 -6.29
C ASP A 66 -8.99 1.84 -4.93
N PHE A 67 -9.64 2.54 -4.01
CA PHE A 67 -10.00 2.00 -2.71
C PHE A 67 -10.93 0.79 -2.86
N GLN A 68 -12.01 0.91 -3.63
CA GLN A 68 -12.93 -0.20 -3.88
C GLN A 68 -12.24 -1.39 -4.54
N PHE A 69 -11.31 -1.14 -5.47
CA PHE A 69 -10.52 -2.20 -6.07
C PHE A 69 -9.66 -2.91 -5.02
N ALA A 70 -8.97 -2.17 -4.14
CA ALA A 70 -8.20 -2.75 -3.05
C ALA A 70 -9.08 -3.56 -2.06
N GLU A 71 -10.28 -3.08 -1.72
CA GLU A 71 -11.23 -3.82 -0.88
C GLU A 71 -11.63 -5.15 -1.53
N ILE A 72 -11.95 -5.17 -2.83
CA ILE A 72 -12.28 -6.41 -3.55
C ILE A 72 -11.13 -7.42 -3.48
N ILE A 73 -9.88 -6.96 -3.61
CA ILE A 73 -8.71 -7.83 -3.48
C ILE A 73 -8.59 -8.37 -2.05
N LYS A 74 -8.83 -7.53 -1.03
CA LYS A 74 -8.82 -7.96 0.37
C LYS A 74 -9.94 -8.97 0.67
N ASP A 75 -11.14 -8.79 0.14
CA ASP A 75 -12.23 -9.77 0.25
C ASP A 75 -11.85 -11.12 -0.35
N CYS A 76 -11.20 -11.09 -1.53
CA CYS A 76 -10.66 -12.31 -2.16
C CYS A 76 -9.60 -12.98 -1.27
N ILE A 77 -8.72 -12.21 -0.65
CA ILE A 77 -7.73 -12.72 0.31
C ILE A 77 -8.42 -13.33 1.54
N GLY A 78 -9.45 -12.66 2.08
CA GLY A 78 -10.24 -13.14 3.22
C GLY A 78 -10.87 -14.52 3.00
N ALA A 79 -11.20 -14.85 1.75
CA ALA A 79 -11.71 -16.17 1.37
C ALA A 79 -10.66 -17.30 1.37
N LEU A 80 -9.36 -16.99 1.44
CA LEU A 80 -8.29 -17.98 1.53
C LEU A 80 -7.99 -18.35 2.98
N THR A 81 -7.40 -19.52 3.19
CA THR A 81 -6.73 -19.82 4.46
C THR A 81 -5.32 -19.24 4.49
N PRO A 82 -4.71 -18.98 5.66
CA PRO A 82 -3.31 -18.59 5.74
C PRO A 82 -2.39 -19.55 4.99
N ARG A 83 -2.65 -20.87 5.03
CA ARG A 83 -1.88 -21.86 4.25
C ARG A 83 -1.90 -21.55 2.76
N GLU A 84 -3.08 -21.25 2.22
CA GLU A 84 -3.22 -20.96 0.80
C GLU A 84 -2.57 -19.63 0.42
N PHE A 85 -2.70 -18.61 1.26
CA PHE A 85 -2.08 -17.31 1.05
C PHE A 85 -0.55 -17.37 1.06
N MET A 86 0.05 -18.12 2.00
CA MET A 86 1.50 -18.35 2.07
C MET A 86 2.07 -19.00 0.79
N ASN A 87 1.27 -19.78 0.07
CA ASN A 87 1.69 -20.35 -1.21
C ASN A 87 1.72 -19.32 -2.34
N LEU A 88 0.95 -18.24 -2.23
CA LEU A 88 0.95 -17.13 -3.20
C LEU A 88 2.05 -16.12 -2.86
N PHE A 89 2.17 -15.76 -1.59
CA PHE A 89 3.11 -14.76 -1.08
C PHE A 89 3.87 -15.34 0.10
N PRO A 90 5.00 -16.03 -0.09
CA PRO A 90 5.77 -16.60 1.01
C PRO A 90 6.20 -15.55 2.02
N ILE A 91 6.23 -15.90 3.31
CA ILE A 91 6.73 -15.03 4.38
C ILE A 91 8.22 -14.76 4.16
N ASP A 92 8.62 -13.51 4.32
CA ASP A 92 10.02 -13.10 4.24
C ASP A 92 10.82 -13.76 5.38
N LYS A 93 12.01 -14.27 5.04
CA LYS A 93 12.91 -14.96 5.96
C LYS A 93 13.84 -13.98 6.68
N ASP A 94 13.26 -12.96 7.30
CA ASP A 94 13.95 -12.13 8.29
C ASP A 94 13.73 -12.73 9.67
N TYR A 95 14.78 -12.77 10.49
CA TYR A 95 14.78 -13.41 11.81
C TYR A 95 15.30 -12.47 12.91
N ASP A 96 15.74 -11.26 12.56
CA ASP A 96 16.34 -10.32 13.50
C ASP A 96 15.34 -9.27 14.02
N GLY A 97 14.04 -9.39 13.69
CA GLY A 97 13.03 -8.40 14.05
C GLY A 97 12.96 -8.16 15.56
N HIS A 98 13.03 -9.22 16.36
CA HIS A 98 13.05 -9.11 17.83
C HIS A 98 14.19 -8.24 18.38
N LYS A 99 15.34 -8.16 17.69
CA LYS A 99 16.46 -7.29 18.07
C LYS A 99 16.14 -5.81 17.90
N TYR A 100 15.26 -5.48 16.95
CA TYR A 100 14.91 -4.11 16.58
C TYR A 100 13.48 -3.73 16.98
N GLY A 101 12.76 -4.60 17.70
CA GLY A 101 11.35 -4.40 18.04
C GLY A 101 10.44 -4.43 16.81
N ALA A 102 10.85 -5.12 15.75
CA ALA A 102 10.11 -5.29 14.51
C ALA A 102 9.53 -6.70 14.39
N LYS A 103 8.46 -6.83 13.61
CA LYS A 103 7.89 -8.14 13.24
C LYS A 103 8.90 -8.88 12.34
N ASP A 104 9.00 -10.19 12.51
CA ASP A 104 9.87 -11.07 11.73
C ASP A 104 9.14 -12.37 11.36
N TYR A 105 9.85 -13.30 10.72
CA TYR A 105 9.32 -14.60 10.32
C TYR A 105 8.68 -15.36 11.49
N PHE A 106 9.31 -15.35 12.67
CA PHE A 106 8.81 -16.10 13.83
C PHE A 106 7.54 -15.46 14.37
N TYR A 107 7.53 -14.13 14.50
CA TYR A 107 6.32 -13.38 14.86
C TYR A 107 5.15 -13.72 13.92
N THR A 108 5.35 -13.60 12.61
CA THR A 108 4.27 -13.86 11.64
C THR A 108 3.78 -15.31 11.71
N MET A 109 4.70 -16.29 11.85
CA MET A 109 4.30 -17.69 12.00
C MET A 109 3.49 -17.95 13.28
N ASP A 110 3.86 -17.33 14.40
CA ASP A 110 3.13 -17.47 15.67
C ASP A 110 1.76 -16.80 15.61
N TYR A 111 1.67 -15.62 15.00
CA TYR A 111 0.42 -14.94 14.71
C TYR A 111 -0.52 -15.83 13.86
N ILE A 112 -0.03 -16.40 12.76
CA ILE A 112 -0.80 -17.29 11.88
C ILE A 112 -1.28 -18.54 12.61
N ARG A 113 -0.45 -19.13 13.49
CA ARG A 113 -0.85 -20.28 14.31
C ARG A 113 -2.01 -19.94 15.24
N GLY A 114 -2.01 -18.73 15.82
CA GLY A 114 -3.09 -18.23 16.67
C GLY A 114 -4.44 -18.11 15.94
N LEU A 115 -4.43 -17.68 14.67
CA LEU A 115 -5.63 -17.59 13.84
C LEU A 115 -6.18 -18.96 13.40
N GLY A 116 -5.29 -19.95 13.26
CA GLY A 116 -5.61 -21.27 12.73
C GLY A 116 -5.32 -21.34 11.23
N ILE A 117 -4.20 -21.97 10.88
CA ILE A 117 -3.61 -22.00 9.53
C ILE A 117 -4.53 -22.51 8.40
N ASP A 118 -5.55 -23.32 8.74
CA ASP A 118 -6.51 -23.93 7.81
C ASP A 118 -7.92 -23.32 7.91
N LYS A 119 -8.10 -22.26 8.68
CA LYS A 119 -9.35 -21.48 8.70
C LYS A 119 -9.27 -20.34 7.69
N PRO A 120 -10.39 -19.90 7.09
CA PRO A 120 -10.39 -18.68 6.28
C PRO A 120 -9.87 -17.48 7.09
N ILE A 121 -9.14 -16.58 6.44
CA ILE A 121 -8.65 -15.34 7.04
C ILE A 121 -9.85 -14.46 7.46
N GLY A 122 -10.90 -14.42 6.63
CA GLY A 122 -12.16 -13.75 6.95
C GLY A 122 -12.07 -12.23 6.95
N GLU A 123 -12.91 -11.60 7.77
CA GLU A 123 -13.08 -10.14 7.86
C GLU A 123 -11.85 -9.43 8.46
N GLU A 124 -11.04 -10.14 9.24
CA GLU A 124 -9.79 -9.65 9.86
C GLU A 124 -8.62 -9.58 8.87
N VAL A 125 -8.90 -9.54 7.56
CA VAL A 125 -7.88 -9.57 6.51
C VAL A 125 -6.92 -8.38 6.58
N THR A 126 -7.38 -7.21 6.99
CA THR A 126 -6.53 -6.02 7.10
C THR A 126 -5.46 -6.22 8.19
N ASP A 127 -5.84 -6.77 9.35
CA ASP A 127 -4.93 -7.08 10.45
C ASP A 127 -3.99 -8.22 10.08
N PHE A 128 -4.53 -9.25 9.41
CA PHE A 128 -3.71 -10.33 8.88
C PHE A 128 -2.61 -9.80 7.97
N LEU A 129 -2.93 -8.95 6.99
CA LEU A 129 -1.94 -8.38 6.07
C LEU A 129 -0.96 -7.43 6.78
N TRP A 130 -1.38 -6.75 7.85
CA TRP A 130 -0.52 -5.88 8.66
C TRP A 130 0.52 -6.67 9.47
N ASP A 131 0.15 -7.86 9.96
CA ASP A 131 1.03 -8.77 10.72
C ASP A 131 1.80 -9.77 9.84
N TYR A 132 1.54 -9.76 8.53
CA TYR A 132 2.15 -10.68 7.57
C TYR A 132 3.41 -10.10 6.93
N MET A 133 4.58 -10.56 7.39
CA MET A 133 5.88 -10.13 6.87
C MET A 133 6.11 -10.61 5.43
N ASN A 134 5.72 -9.77 4.47
CA ASN A 134 6.06 -9.90 3.06
C ASN A 134 6.10 -8.50 2.43
N ALA A 135 7.23 -8.12 1.84
CA ALA A 135 7.43 -6.77 1.30
C ALA A 135 6.39 -6.35 0.25
N GLU A 136 5.95 -7.27 -0.62
CA GLU A 136 4.94 -7.00 -1.65
C GLU A 136 3.57 -6.72 -1.01
N ILE A 137 3.22 -7.47 0.03
CA ILE A 137 1.98 -7.29 0.79
C ILE A 137 2.00 -6.01 1.63
N HIS A 138 3.13 -5.69 2.24
CA HIS A 138 3.29 -4.42 2.96
C HIS A 138 3.11 -3.21 2.04
N GLU A 139 3.69 -3.26 0.84
CA GLU A 139 3.51 -2.21 -0.17
C GLU A 139 2.03 -2.08 -0.58
N PHE A 140 1.36 -3.20 -0.85
CA PHE A 140 -0.07 -3.24 -1.17
C PHE A 140 -0.93 -2.59 -0.07
N LEU A 141 -0.69 -2.97 1.19
CA LEU A 141 -1.46 -2.45 2.32
C LEU A 141 -1.18 -0.97 2.55
N ALA A 142 0.08 -0.54 2.45
CA ALA A 142 0.46 0.87 2.57
C ALA A 142 -0.18 1.74 1.49
N ILE A 143 -0.21 1.27 0.23
CA ILE A 143 -0.88 1.96 -0.87
C ILE A 143 -2.39 2.01 -0.62
N SER A 144 -3.00 0.91 -0.15
CA SER A 144 -4.44 0.87 0.18
C SER A 144 -4.82 1.90 1.25
N PHE A 145 -4.03 2.06 2.31
CA PHE A 145 -4.23 3.12 3.31
C PHE A 145 -3.99 4.52 2.76
N SER A 146 -3.14 4.67 1.74
CA SER A 146 -2.95 5.95 1.08
C SER A 146 -4.21 6.42 0.36
N PHE A 147 -4.99 5.50 -0.24
CA PHE A 147 -6.26 5.84 -0.88
C PHE A 147 -7.27 6.39 0.13
N VAL A 148 -7.41 5.73 1.28
CA VAL A 148 -8.27 6.21 2.38
C VAL A 148 -7.80 7.57 2.89
N SER A 149 -6.48 7.76 3.04
CA SER A 149 -5.93 9.03 3.49
C SER A 149 -6.20 10.16 2.48
N ASN A 150 -6.06 9.88 1.18
CA ASN A 150 -6.38 10.83 0.12
C ASN A 150 -7.86 11.23 0.13
N LEU A 151 -8.79 10.26 0.25
CA LEU A 151 -10.23 10.54 0.36
C LEU A 151 -10.55 11.40 1.60
N ARG A 152 -9.91 11.11 2.74
CA ARG A 152 -10.04 11.92 3.96
C ARG A 152 -9.53 13.34 3.74
N HIS A 153 -8.38 13.52 3.09
CA HIS A 153 -7.86 14.85 2.79
C HIS A 153 -8.76 15.65 1.84
N LEU A 154 -9.37 15.01 0.85
CA LEU A 154 -10.32 15.66 -0.06
C LEU A 154 -11.55 16.21 0.68
N THR A 155 -11.92 15.60 1.81
CA THR A 155 -13.01 16.04 2.69
C THR A 155 -12.54 16.94 3.84
N GLY A 156 -11.28 17.37 3.82
CA GLY A 156 -10.69 18.23 4.86
C GLY A 156 -10.34 17.53 6.16
N GLN A 157 -10.35 16.20 6.19
CA GLN A 157 -9.98 15.39 7.34
C GLN A 157 -8.48 15.04 7.31
N LYS A 158 -7.94 14.68 8.48
CA LYS A 158 -6.58 14.15 8.61
C LYS A 158 -6.47 12.76 8.01
N GLY A 159 -5.30 12.42 7.47
CA GLY A 159 -4.99 11.08 6.99
C GLY A 159 -4.85 10.07 8.14
N ILE A 160 -4.83 8.78 7.83
CA ILE A 160 -4.75 7.70 8.85
C ILE A 160 -3.48 7.84 9.71
N ALA A 161 -2.33 8.04 9.06
CA ALA A 161 -1.06 8.16 9.76
C ALA A 161 -0.99 9.42 10.63
N GLU A 162 -1.59 10.53 10.18
CA GLU A 162 -1.63 11.78 10.95
C GLU A 162 -2.46 11.61 12.23
N GLU A 163 -3.65 11.00 12.10
CA GLU A 163 -4.52 10.72 13.24
C GLU A 163 -3.83 9.78 14.23
N TRP A 164 -3.19 8.71 13.75
CA TRP A 164 -2.44 7.79 14.61
C TRP A 164 -1.29 8.48 15.35
N LEU A 165 -0.51 9.33 14.66
CA LEU A 165 0.59 10.08 15.29
C LEU A 165 0.07 10.99 16.40
N GLU A 166 -1.04 11.69 16.17
CA GLU A 166 -1.65 12.56 17.16
C GLU A 166 -2.21 11.80 18.37
N MET A 167 -2.87 10.66 18.14
CA MET A 167 -3.33 9.77 19.21
C MET A 167 -2.17 9.29 20.11
N ASN A 168 -0.97 9.17 19.54
CA ASN A 168 0.24 8.77 20.25
C ASN A 168 1.06 9.97 20.77
N GLY A 169 0.51 11.19 20.71
CA GLY A 169 1.16 12.40 21.22
C GLY A 169 2.36 12.86 20.37
N ILE A 170 2.46 12.41 19.12
CA ILE A 170 3.52 12.79 18.18
C ILE A 170 3.03 13.97 17.34
N THR A 171 3.70 15.11 17.47
CA THR A 171 3.37 16.32 16.69
C THR A 171 3.70 16.15 15.21
N THR A 172 2.74 16.48 14.34
CA THR A 172 2.90 16.45 12.88
C THR A 172 3.07 17.86 12.31
N TYR A 173 3.76 17.95 11.18
CA TYR A 173 4.07 19.21 10.50
C TYR A 173 3.77 19.11 9.01
N THR A 174 3.10 20.13 8.47
CA THR A 174 2.82 20.22 7.02
C THR A 174 3.79 21.21 6.35
N MET A 175 4.47 20.77 5.30
CA MET A 175 5.38 21.61 4.52
C MET A 175 4.63 22.39 3.45
N HIS A 176 4.89 23.69 3.38
CA HIS A 176 4.36 24.57 2.35
C HIS A 176 5.48 25.39 1.70
N LYS A 177 5.20 25.90 0.51
CA LYS A 177 6.04 26.87 -0.19
C LYS A 177 5.23 28.14 -0.43
N ASP A 178 5.84 29.29 -0.16
CA ASP A 178 5.26 30.59 -0.54
C ASP A 178 5.48 30.88 -2.03
N SER A 179 4.89 31.97 -2.53
CA SER A 179 5.02 32.44 -3.91
C SER A 179 6.46 32.78 -4.32
N GLN A 180 7.37 32.94 -3.36
CA GLN A 180 8.80 33.18 -3.57
C GLN A 180 9.63 31.88 -3.49
N GLY A 181 8.96 30.73 -3.39
CA GLY A 181 9.60 29.40 -3.33
C GLY A 181 10.22 29.09 -1.97
N LYS A 182 9.93 29.88 -0.93
CA LYS A 182 10.50 29.67 0.41
C LYS A 182 9.64 28.69 1.20
N GLU A 183 10.34 27.73 1.79
CA GLU A 183 9.73 26.62 2.53
C GLU A 183 9.45 27.03 3.99
N TYR A 184 8.26 26.65 4.47
CA TYR A 184 7.86 26.77 5.87
C TYR A 184 7.05 25.53 6.26
N MET A 185 7.15 25.17 7.53
CA MET A 185 6.31 24.13 8.14
C MET A 185 5.23 24.80 8.98
N ILE A 186 4.04 24.20 9.01
CA ILE A 186 2.99 24.53 9.97
C ILE A 186 2.88 23.37 10.95
N ASP A 187 2.95 23.68 12.24
CA ASP A 187 2.64 22.73 13.31
C ASP A 187 1.14 22.42 13.31
N ASN A 188 0.78 21.17 13.07
CA ASN A 188 -0.63 20.78 12.88
C ASN A 188 -1.45 20.80 14.19
N GLN A 189 -0.80 20.93 15.36
CA GLN A 189 -1.47 21.03 16.67
C GLN A 189 -1.66 22.47 17.10
N THR A 190 -0.63 23.31 16.92
CA THR A 190 -0.61 24.69 17.42
C THR A 190 -0.88 25.74 16.34
N GLY A 191 -0.85 25.36 15.07
CA GLY A 191 -0.94 26.27 13.92
C GLY A 191 0.29 27.17 13.75
N LYS A 192 1.35 26.98 14.55
CA LYS A 192 2.55 27.83 14.50
C LYS A 192 3.36 27.57 13.25
N THR A 193 3.74 28.64 12.56
CA THR A 193 4.61 28.56 11.38
C THR A 193 6.09 28.56 11.77
N ILE A 194 6.84 27.60 11.24
CA ILE A 194 8.28 27.47 11.40
C ILE A 194 8.94 27.67 10.03
N ARG A 195 9.72 28.72 9.86
CA ARG A 195 10.47 28.97 8.60
C ARG A 195 11.66 28.01 8.49
N ILE A 196 11.74 27.27 7.39
CA ILE A 196 12.89 26.41 7.11
C ILE A 196 14.04 27.29 6.59
N LYS A 197 15.18 27.28 7.29
CA LYS A 197 16.43 27.87 6.78
C LYS A 197 17.27 26.77 6.15
N LYS A 198 17.42 26.79 4.82
CA LYS A 198 18.31 25.84 4.14
C LYS A 198 19.74 26.04 4.66
N PRO A 199 20.45 24.96 5.06
CA PRO A 199 21.82 25.07 5.52
C PRO A 199 22.68 25.69 4.40
N ARG A 200 23.62 26.57 4.78
CA ARG A 200 24.56 27.16 3.79
C ARG A 200 25.24 26.02 3.02
N PRO A 201 25.18 26.04 1.68
CA PRO A 201 25.84 25.05 0.84
C PRO A 201 27.29 24.88 1.25
N ARG A 202 27.78 23.64 1.23
CA ARG A 202 29.10 23.28 1.77
C ARG A 202 30.24 24.07 1.09
N TYR A 203 30.07 24.42 -0.18
CA TYR A 203 31.02 25.22 -0.97
C TYR A 203 31.03 26.73 -0.63
N LEU A 204 30.03 27.22 0.11
CA LEU A 204 29.97 28.60 0.64
C LEU A 204 30.39 28.70 2.11
N LYS A 205 30.80 27.58 2.73
CA LYS A 205 31.37 27.61 4.08
C LYS A 205 32.83 28.04 3.96
N ALA A 206 33.17 29.21 4.53
CA ALA A 206 34.55 29.62 4.67
C ALA A 206 35.34 28.52 5.39
N LYS A 207 36.48 28.10 4.81
CA LYS A 207 37.39 27.17 5.48
C LYS A 207 37.89 27.87 6.76
N LYS A 208 37.64 27.25 7.91
CA LYS A 208 38.34 27.57 9.14
C LYS A 208 39.77 27.07 9.06
#